data_AF-A0AAJ0CGB3-F1
#
_entry.id   AF-A0AAJ0CGB3-F1
#
_cell.length_a   1.000
_cell.length_b   1.000
_cell.length_c   1.000
_cell.angle_alpha   90.00
_cell.angle_beta   90.00
_cell.angle_gamma   90.00
#
_symmetry.space_group_name_H-M   'P 1'
#
loop_
_entity.id
_entity.type
_entity.pdbx_description
1 polymer ?
#
loop_
_entity_poly.entity_id
_entity_poly.type
_entity_poly.pdbx_seq_one_letter_code
_entity_poly.pdbx_strand_id
1 'polypeptide(L)'
;MPDTDHRQAPLDGKLSDDDYESLLPSSEPKNVIGYEIKDFITDEDHLWTGAPNPETEANWHHLLQGFDVRISKDDFKNLGRLENAVEVNDETGGYAALINVYHELHCLKLVRWSLYPDYFYPNSSAEQTHERERHRDHCINYIRQSAMCHADVGLSTWHWRADDKMPHADMMPHTCRNWNAVDEWAKDRRINMYQAGLLVHPKFGPAFAKEGLGANKDDGAS
;
A
#
# COMPACT_ATOMS: atom_id res chain seq x y z
N MET A 1 35.06 2.67 -17.90
CA MET A 1 33.62 2.47 -17.72
C MET A 1 33.44 1.83 -16.36
N PRO A 2 32.89 2.51 -15.34
CA PRO A 2 32.47 1.86 -14.13
C PRO A 2 30.99 1.49 -14.22
N ASP A 3 30.75 0.22 -13.91
CA ASP A 3 29.47 -0.43 -13.68
C ASP A 3 28.82 0.17 -12.42
N THR A 4 27.53 0.52 -12.49
CA THR A 4 26.76 1.09 -11.36
C THR A 4 25.72 0.09 -10.92
N ASP A 5 26.16 -0.94 -10.20
CA ASP A 5 25.28 -1.84 -9.46
C ASP A 5 24.84 -1.13 -8.17
N HIS A 6 23.71 -0.42 -8.22
CA HIS A 6 23.06 0.19 -7.06
C HIS A 6 22.23 -0.82 -6.25
N ARG A 7 22.75 -2.02 -6.02
CA ARG A 7 22.17 -2.92 -5.01
C ARG A 7 22.61 -2.45 -3.62
N GLN A 8 21.67 -1.84 -2.88
CA GLN A 8 21.82 -1.67 -1.43
C GLN A 8 22.17 -3.03 -0.81
N ALA A 9 23.26 -3.06 -0.04
CA ALA A 9 23.66 -4.26 0.68
C ALA A 9 22.52 -4.71 1.61
N PRO A 10 22.27 -6.03 1.75
CA PRO A 10 21.29 -6.53 2.71
C PRO A 10 21.71 -6.11 4.12
N LEU A 11 20.73 -5.68 4.93
CA LEU A 11 20.92 -5.47 6.36
C LEU A 11 21.00 -6.86 7.04
N ASP A 12 22.14 -7.55 6.90
CA ASP A 12 22.42 -8.86 7.51
C ASP A 12 22.79 -8.73 9.00
N GLY A 13 22.04 -7.91 9.74
CA GLY A 13 22.17 -7.73 11.18
C GLY A 13 20.85 -8.05 11.87
N LYS A 14 20.83 -8.98 12.83
CA LYS A 14 19.72 -9.10 13.78
C LYS A 14 19.67 -7.80 14.58
N LEU A 15 18.69 -6.96 14.27
CA LEU A 15 18.41 -5.74 15.03
C LEU A 15 17.99 -6.14 16.45
N SER A 16 18.56 -5.49 17.47
CA SER A 16 17.99 -5.56 18.82
C SER A 16 16.69 -4.76 18.88
N ASP A 17 15.84 -5.01 19.89
CA ASP A 17 14.57 -4.27 20.04
C ASP A 17 14.80 -2.75 20.16
N ASP A 18 15.90 -2.33 20.80
CA ASP A 18 16.32 -0.93 20.90
C ASP A 18 16.78 -0.37 19.54
N ASP A 19 17.43 -1.17 18.70
CA ASP A 19 17.79 -0.78 17.34
C ASP A 19 16.53 -0.68 16.45
N TYR A 20 15.53 -1.56 16.64
CA TYR A 20 14.27 -1.53 15.91
C TYR A 20 13.46 -0.26 16.21
N GLU A 21 13.30 0.13 17.48
CA GLU A 21 12.65 1.39 17.89
C GLU A 21 13.37 2.64 17.35
N SER A 22 14.69 2.58 17.22
CA SER A 22 15.49 3.65 16.61
C SER A 22 15.40 3.70 15.09
N LEU A 23 15.07 2.57 14.47
CA LEU A 23 14.87 2.39 13.02
C LEU A 23 13.41 2.54 12.61
N LEU A 24 12.46 2.52 13.55
CA LEU A 24 11.11 3.03 13.33
C LEU A 24 11.29 4.45 12.82
N PRO A 25 11.00 4.69 11.54
CA PRO A 25 11.39 5.95 10.95
C PRO A 25 10.72 7.08 11.72
N SER A 26 11.35 8.26 11.77
CA SER A 26 10.62 9.47 12.17
C SER A 26 9.38 9.70 11.30
N SER A 27 9.26 8.98 10.18
CA SER A 27 8.13 8.93 9.25
C SER A 27 7.01 7.97 9.64
N GLU A 28 7.15 7.10 10.64
CA GLU A 28 5.94 6.63 11.31
C GLU A 28 5.39 7.85 12.02
N PRO A 29 4.14 8.27 11.76
CA PRO A 29 3.58 9.38 12.50
C PRO A 29 3.44 8.96 13.96
N LYS A 30 4.48 9.17 14.77
CA LYS A 30 4.61 8.72 16.16
C LYS A 30 3.45 9.20 17.03
N ASN A 31 2.77 10.25 16.58
CA ASN A 31 1.62 10.90 17.20
C ASN A 31 0.27 10.24 16.85
N VAL A 32 0.27 9.32 15.88
CA VAL A 32 -0.91 8.66 15.28
C VAL A 32 -0.91 7.16 15.61
N ILE A 33 0.14 6.65 16.25
CA ILE A 33 0.27 5.25 16.64
C ILE A 33 -0.64 4.94 17.83
N GLY A 34 -1.94 4.84 17.56
CA GLY A 34 -2.89 4.12 18.39
C GLY A 34 -2.90 2.65 18.01
N TYR A 35 -3.18 1.78 18.97
CA TYR A 35 -3.50 0.38 18.73
C TYR A 35 -4.96 0.12 19.09
N GLU A 36 -5.57 -0.83 18.41
CA GLU A 36 -6.91 -1.33 18.71
C GLU A 36 -6.92 -2.86 18.67
N ILE A 37 -7.80 -3.46 19.47
CA ILE A 37 -8.07 -4.89 19.39
C ILE A 37 -9.24 -5.09 18.43
N LYS A 38 -9.08 -5.94 17.42
CA LYS A 38 -10.11 -6.22 16.42
C LYS A 38 -10.30 -7.71 16.21
N ASP A 39 -11.56 -8.11 16.12
CA ASP A 39 -11.95 -9.40 15.57
C ASP A 39 -11.98 -9.29 14.04
N PHE A 40 -11.44 -10.29 13.36
CA PHE A 40 -11.54 -10.36 11.91
C PHE A 40 -12.87 -11.00 11.52
N ILE A 41 -13.64 -10.32 10.69
CA ILE A 41 -14.89 -10.84 10.14
C ILE A 41 -14.51 -11.75 8.97
N THR A 42 -14.73 -13.06 9.13
CA THR A 42 -14.41 -14.07 8.10
C THR A 42 -15.60 -14.47 7.24
N ASP A 43 -16.80 -13.96 7.58
CA ASP A 43 -18.01 -14.18 6.79
C ASP A 43 -17.90 -13.41 5.45
N GLU A 44 -18.57 -13.92 4.42
CA GLU A 44 -18.62 -13.23 3.12
C GLU A 44 -19.25 -11.84 3.29
N ASP A 45 -18.45 -10.80 3.07
CA ASP A 45 -18.90 -9.41 3.06
C ASP A 45 -18.93 -8.87 1.62
N HIS A 46 -20.14 -8.59 1.12
CA HIS A 46 -20.35 -8.02 -0.21
C HIS A 46 -19.88 -6.56 -0.33
N LEU A 47 -19.54 -5.89 0.77
CA LEU A 47 -18.97 -4.54 0.74
C LEU A 47 -17.59 -4.50 0.08
N TRP A 48 -16.77 -5.55 0.29
CA TRP A 48 -15.37 -5.60 -0.18
C TRP A 48 -15.09 -6.73 -1.15
N THR A 49 -15.90 -7.79 -1.13
CA THR A 49 -15.66 -9.04 -1.85
C THR A 49 -16.76 -9.37 -2.85
N GLY A 50 -16.56 -10.42 -3.64
CA GLY A 50 -17.50 -10.87 -4.66
C GLY A 50 -17.28 -10.24 -6.04
N ALA A 51 -18.23 -10.54 -6.94
CA ALA A 51 -18.17 -10.10 -8.33
C ALA A 51 -18.15 -8.56 -8.44
N PRO A 52 -17.43 -7.99 -9.44
CA PRO A 52 -17.35 -6.55 -9.62
C PRO A 52 -18.71 -5.90 -9.75
N ASN A 53 -18.93 -4.84 -8.98
CA ASN A 53 -20.13 -4.01 -9.05
C ASN A 53 -19.79 -2.57 -8.62
N PRO A 54 -20.62 -1.58 -8.97
CA PRO A 54 -20.32 -0.17 -8.69
C PRO A 54 -20.09 0.17 -7.22
N GLU A 55 -20.78 -0.51 -6.29
CA GLU A 55 -20.67 -0.25 -4.85
C GLU A 55 -19.33 -0.75 -4.30
N THR A 56 -18.96 -2.00 -4.59
CA THR A 56 -17.66 -2.55 -4.19
C THR A 56 -16.50 -1.76 -4.81
N GLU A 57 -16.59 -1.34 -6.07
CA GLU A 57 -15.54 -0.51 -6.68
C GLU A 57 -15.43 0.88 -6.04
N ALA A 58 -16.55 1.49 -5.65
CA ALA A 58 -16.55 2.75 -4.92
C ALA A 58 -15.90 2.60 -3.54
N ASN A 59 -16.17 1.51 -2.83
CA ASN A 59 -15.55 1.22 -1.54
C ASN A 59 -14.03 1.10 -1.67
N TRP A 60 -13.53 0.32 -2.63
CA TRP A 60 -12.10 0.20 -2.91
C TRP A 60 -11.45 1.52 -3.35
N HIS A 61 -12.15 2.34 -4.14
CA HIS A 61 -11.66 3.67 -4.52
C HIS A 61 -11.56 4.60 -3.31
N HIS A 62 -12.58 4.64 -2.44
CA HIS A 62 -12.55 5.45 -1.22
C HIS A 62 -11.47 4.99 -0.22
N LEU A 63 -11.25 3.67 -0.13
CA LEU A 63 -10.23 3.09 0.74
C LEU A 63 -8.81 3.52 0.36
N LEU A 64 -8.55 3.79 -0.92
CA LEU A 64 -7.21 4.12 -1.42
C LEU A 64 -6.93 5.63 -1.54
N GLN A 65 -7.80 6.50 -1.01
CA GLN A 65 -7.63 7.95 -1.16
C GLN A 65 -6.40 8.55 -0.46
N GLY A 66 -5.78 7.82 0.47
CA GLY A 66 -4.54 8.21 1.15
C GLY A 66 -3.28 7.58 0.56
N PHE A 67 -3.33 7.08 -0.69
CA PHE A 67 -2.22 6.36 -1.34
C PHE A 67 -0.95 7.21 -1.40
N ASP A 68 -0.99 8.33 -2.13
CA ASP A 68 0.15 9.24 -2.26
C ASP A 68 0.07 10.38 -1.26
N VAL A 69 1.14 10.59 -0.49
CA VAL A 69 1.22 11.59 0.57
C VAL A 69 2.39 12.54 0.39
N ARG A 70 2.22 13.77 0.88
CA ARG A 70 3.28 14.75 1.08
C ARG A 70 3.93 14.55 2.45
N ILE A 71 5.25 14.46 2.43
CA ILE A 71 6.10 14.38 3.62
C ILE A 71 7.00 15.61 3.70
N SER A 72 7.28 16.06 4.91
CA SER A 72 8.13 17.24 5.14
C SER A 72 9.58 16.96 4.73
N LYS A 73 10.32 18.04 4.46
CA LYS A 73 11.76 17.95 4.16
C LYS A 73 12.57 17.39 5.32
N ASP A 74 12.22 17.76 6.55
CA ASP A 74 12.92 17.28 7.74
C ASP A 74 12.71 15.78 7.94
N ASP A 75 11.49 15.28 7.71
CA ASP A 75 11.21 13.85 7.78
C ASP A 75 11.99 13.08 6.70
N PHE A 76 11.99 13.53 5.45
CA PHE A 76 12.78 12.89 4.38
C PHE A 76 14.29 12.96 4.62
N LYS A 77 14.77 14.04 5.25
CA LYS A 77 16.16 14.17 5.69
C LYS A 77 16.51 13.10 6.73
N ASN A 78 15.65 12.90 7.72
CA ASN A 78 15.83 11.91 8.76
C ASN A 78 15.81 10.47 8.22
N LEU A 79 15.09 10.24 7.12
CA LEU A 79 15.14 8.97 6.38
C LEU A 79 16.46 8.75 5.63
N GLY A 80 17.30 9.77 5.46
CA GLY A 80 18.52 9.68 4.64
C GLY A 80 18.22 9.45 3.15
N ARG A 81 17.04 9.88 2.66
CA ARG A 81 16.56 9.63 1.30
C ARG A 81 16.46 10.88 0.42
N LEU A 82 17.00 12.02 0.84
CA LEU A 82 16.84 13.30 0.13
C LEU A 82 17.48 13.36 -1.26
N GLU A 83 18.59 12.65 -1.51
CA GLU A 83 19.39 12.81 -2.73
C GLU A 83 18.60 12.56 -4.02
N ASN A 84 17.68 11.59 -3.99
CA ASN A 84 16.84 11.20 -5.13
C ASN A 84 15.34 11.32 -4.81
N ALA A 85 14.98 12.14 -3.82
CA ALA A 85 13.59 12.31 -3.41
C ALA A 85 12.81 13.08 -4.48
N VAL A 86 11.54 12.71 -4.64
CA VAL A 86 10.62 13.38 -5.58
C VAL A 86 10.03 14.59 -4.88
N GLU A 87 10.53 15.78 -5.20
CA GLU A 87 10.03 17.04 -4.64
C GLU A 87 8.67 17.40 -5.24
N VAL A 88 7.77 17.88 -4.39
CA VAL A 88 6.46 18.37 -4.80
C VAL A 88 6.60 19.84 -5.19
N ASN A 89 6.38 20.13 -6.47
CA ASN A 89 6.60 21.44 -7.07
C ASN A 89 5.37 22.34 -6.91
N ASP A 90 5.10 22.76 -5.68
CA ASP A 90 4.11 23.79 -5.34
C ASP A 90 4.62 24.71 -4.21
N GLU A 91 3.81 25.69 -3.80
CA GLU A 91 4.19 26.67 -2.77
C GLU A 91 4.44 26.05 -1.38
N THR A 92 3.87 24.88 -1.12
CA THR A 92 4.04 24.19 0.17
C THR A 92 5.34 23.39 0.20
N GLY A 93 5.80 22.90 -0.96
CA GLY A 93 6.98 22.06 -1.08
C GLY A 93 6.81 20.69 -0.43
N GLY A 94 7.92 20.08 -0.02
CA GLY A 94 7.95 18.74 0.55
C GLY A 94 8.16 17.67 -0.51
N TYR A 95 7.95 16.42 -0.15
CA TYR A 95 8.33 15.26 -0.97
C TYR A 95 7.19 14.25 -1.06
N ALA A 96 7.01 13.70 -2.26
CA ALA A 96 6.03 12.65 -2.50
C ALA A 96 6.52 11.32 -1.92
N ALA A 97 5.63 10.62 -1.23
CA ALA A 97 5.84 9.26 -0.73
C ALA A 97 4.55 8.46 -0.77
N LEU A 98 4.69 7.14 -0.60
CA LEU A 98 3.60 6.18 -0.50
C LEU A 98 3.68 5.50 0.86
N ILE A 99 2.53 5.30 1.51
CA ILE A 99 2.43 4.52 2.75
C ILE A 99 2.27 3.04 2.37
N ASN A 100 3.09 2.16 2.97
CA ASN A 100 3.13 0.74 2.62
C ASN A 100 1.78 0.02 2.74
N VAL A 101 0.96 0.30 3.76
CA VAL A 101 -0.36 -0.35 3.90
C VAL A 101 -1.28 -0.03 2.72
N TYR A 102 -1.19 1.18 2.15
CA TYR A 102 -1.94 1.52 0.95
C TYR A 102 -1.41 0.78 -0.28
N HIS A 103 -0.10 0.55 -0.37
CA HIS A 103 0.49 -0.31 -1.40
C HIS A 103 -0.03 -1.75 -1.28
N GLU A 104 -0.12 -2.31 -0.07
CA GLU A 104 -0.72 -3.64 0.16
C GLU A 104 -2.18 -3.70 -0.30
N LEU A 105 -2.98 -2.69 0.06
CA LEU A 105 -4.39 -2.61 -0.32
C LEU A 105 -4.57 -2.44 -1.84
N HIS A 106 -3.72 -1.65 -2.49
CA HIS A 106 -3.68 -1.54 -3.95
C HIS A 106 -3.32 -2.87 -4.60
N CYS A 107 -2.27 -3.54 -4.11
CA CYS A 107 -1.89 -4.87 -4.59
C CYS A 107 -3.05 -5.87 -4.45
N LEU A 108 -3.77 -5.83 -3.33
CA LEU A 108 -4.92 -6.71 -3.08
C LEU A 108 -6.08 -6.40 -4.05
N LYS A 109 -6.35 -5.12 -4.32
CA LYS A 109 -7.32 -4.69 -5.34
C LYS A 109 -6.94 -5.21 -6.73
N LEU A 110 -5.66 -5.13 -7.13
CA LEU A 110 -5.20 -5.62 -8.44
C LEU A 110 -5.28 -7.15 -8.56
N VAL A 111 -4.96 -7.88 -7.49
CA VAL A 111 -5.18 -9.33 -7.44
C VAL A 111 -6.66 -9.63 -7.63
N ARG A 112 -7.57 -8.92 -6.93
CA ARG A 112 -9.02 -9.05 -7.14
C ARG A 112 -9.43 -8.77 -8.58
N TRP A 113 -8.93 -7.68 -9.19
CA TRP A 113 -9.23 -7.34 -10.58
C TRP A 113 -8.76 -8.42 -11.55
N SER A 114 -7.63 -9.08 -11.26
CA SER A 114 -7.11 -10.19 -12.09
C SER A 114 -8.02 -11.43 -12.11
N LEU A 115 -8.94 -11.57 -11.14
CA LEU A 115 -9.95 -12.63 -11.12
C LEU A 115 -11.11 -12.37 -12.09
N TYR A 116 -11.28 -11.13 -12.56
CA TYR A 116 -12.38 -10.70 -13.43
C TYR A 116 -11.88 -9.90 -14.65
N PRO A 117 -10.97 -10.47 -15.47
CA PRO A 117 -10.34 -9.75 -16.56
C PRO A 117 -11.33 -9.24 -17.62
N ASP A 118 -12.42 -9.98 -17.87
CA ASP A 118 -13.46 -9.59 -18.83
C ASP A 118 -14.20 -8.30 -18.41
N TYR A 119 -14.29 -8.05 -17.10
CA TYR A 119 -14.94 -6.86 -16.56
C TYR A 119 -13.99 -5.66 -16.54
N PHE A 120 -12.77 -5.84 -16.02
CA PHE A 120 -11.84 -4.73 -15.78
C PHE A 120 -10.97 -4.38 -16.99
N TYR A 121 -10.67 -5.36 -17.84
CA TYR A 121 -9.76 -5.19 -18.97
C TYR A 121 -10.38 -5.69 -20.29
N PRO A 122 -11.61 -5.26 -20.63
CA PRO A 122 -12.22 -5.66 -21.89
C PRO A 122 -11.34 -5.18 -23.05
N ASN A 123 -11.11 -6.07 -24.03
CA ASN A 123 -10.31 -5.80 -25.24
C ASN A 123 -8.81 -5.58 -25.00
N SER A 124 -8.25 -6.13 -23.94
CA SER A 124 -6.83 -5.94 -23.71
C SER A 124 -5.95 -6.70 -24.70
N SER A 125 -4.85 -6.06 -25.13
CA SER A 125 -3.85 -6.70 -25.98
C SER A 125 -3.07 -7.78 -25.22
N ALA A 126 -2.35 -8.62 -25.96
CA ALA A 126 -1.48 -9.63 -25.37
C ALA A 126 -0.36 -9.00 -24.51
N GLU A 127 0.21 -7.89 -24.97
CA GLU A 127 1.22 -7.14 -24.24
C GLU A 127 0.67 -6.58 -22.93
N GLN A 128 -0.48 -5.90 -22.98
CA GLN A 128 -1.12 -5.36 -21.79
C GLN A 128 -1.52 -6.46 -20.79
N THR A 129 -1.96 -7.62 -21.29
CA THR A 129 -2.24 -8.79 -20.45
C THR A 129 -0.98 -9.28 -19.75
N HIS A 130 0.11 -9.41 -20.49
CA HIS A 130 1.40 -9.84 -19.93
C HIS A 130 1.94 -8.85 -18.87
N GLU A 131 1.83 -7.55 -19.12
CA GLU A 131 2.19 -6.52 -18.13
C GLU A 131 1.39 -6.66 -16.83
N ARG A 132 0.08 -6.89 -16.93
CA ARG A 132 -0.78 -7.10 -15.75
C ARG A 132 -0.50 -8.40 -15.01
N GLU A 133 -0.16 -9.47 -15.73
CA GLU A 133 0.26 -10.72 -15.08
C GLU A 133 1.53 -10.50 -14.25
N ARG A 134 2.52 -9.78 -14.80
CA ARG A 134 3.73 -9.42 -14.07
C ARG A 134 3.42 -8.54 -12.87
N HIS A 135 2.52 -7.56 -13.03
CA HIS A 135 2.12 -6.69 -11.92
C HIS A 135 1.38 -7.49 -10.83
N ARG A 136 0.48 -8.41 -11.19
CA ARG A 136 -0.17 -9.33 -10.25
C ARG A 136 0.86 -10.15 -9.48
N ASP A 137 1.85 -10.73 -10.15
CA ASP A 137 2.86 -11.56 -9.50
C ASP A 137 3.75 -10.74 -8.55
N HIS A 138 4.08 -9.49 -8.91
CA HIS A 138 4.70 -8.52 -8.02
C HIS A 138 3.82 -8.22 -6.79
N CYS A 139 2.52 -7.96 -7.00
CA CYS A 139 1.55 -7.69 -5.94
C CYS A 139 1.47 -8.85 -4.94
N ILE A 140 1.36 -10.09 -5.43
CA ILE A 140 1.34 -11.30 -4.59
C ILE A 140 2.63 -11.39 -3.76
N ASN A 141 3.79 -11.16 -4.38
CA ASN A 141 5.06 -11.21 -3.65
C ASN A 141 5.23 -10.06 -2.65
N TYR A 142 4.69 -8.87 -2.92
CA TYR A 142 4.70 -7.75 -1.99
C TYR A 142 3.82 -8.03 -0.77
N ILE A 143 2.57 -8.46 -0.98
CA ILE A 143 1.64 -8.85 0.10
C ILE A 143 2.25 -9.97 0.95
N ARG A 144 2.83 -11.01 0.32
CA ARG A 144 3.52 -12.08 1.03
C ARG A 144 4.63 -11.54 1.94
N GLN A 145 5.49 -10.67 1.41
CA GLN A 145 6.59 -10.08 2.19
C GLN A 145 6.07 -9.18 3.31
N SER A 146 5.01 -8.41 3.07
CA SER A 146 4.40 -7.59 4.13
C SER A 146 3.80 -8.45 5.24
N ALA A 147 3.06 -9.51 4.89
CA ALA A 147 2.53 -10.45 5.87
C ALA A 147 3.66 -11.10 6.71
N MET A 148 4.78 -11.46 6.07
CA MET A 148 5.96 -11.98 6.78
C MET A 148 6.68 -10.91 7.61
N CYS A 149 6.61 -9.64 7.21
CA CYS A 149 7.21 -8.52 7.95
C CYS A 149 6.41 -8.22 9.22
N HIS A 150 5.08 -8.15 9.10
CA HIS A 150 4.18 -7.94 10.23
C HIS A 150 4.13 -9.16 11.16
N ALA A 151 4.31 -10.36 10.61
CA ALA A 151 4.48 -11.62 11.35
C ALA A 151 3.48 -11.80 12.49
N ASP A 152 2.18 -11.68 12.19
CA ASP A 152 1.13 -11.80 13.21
C ASP A 152 1.17 -13.19 13.88
N VAL A 153 1.46 -13.18 15.20
CA VAL A 153 1.56 -14.38 16.04
C VAL A 153 0.27 -14.71 16.78
N GLY A 154 -0.83 -13.99 16.49
CA GLY A 154 -2.16 -14.28 17.00
C GLY A 154 -2.58 -15.72 16.66
N LEU A 155 -2.91 -16.50 17.69
CA LEU A 155 -3.29 -17.90 17.48
C LEU A 155 -4.74 -17.99 17.01
N SER A 156 -4.98 -18.74 15.95
CA SER A 156 -6.30 -19.31 15.69
C SER A 156 -6.41 -20.65 16.42
N THR A 157 -7.49 -20.85 17.14
CA THR A 157 -7.73 -22.09 17.89
C THR A 157 -8.74 -22.96 17.15
N TRP A 158 -8.86 -24.21 17.59
CA TRP A 158 -9.82 -25.17 17.04
C TRP A 158 -10.72 -25.67 18.16
N HIS A 159 -12.04 -25.69 17.92
CA HIS A 159 -13.00 -26.30 18.84
C HIS A 159 -13.87 -27.35 18.13
N TRP A 160 -14.42 -28.27 18.93
CA TRP A 160 -15.40 -29.25 18.47
C TRP A 160 -16.81 -28.73 18.72
N ARG A 161 -17.70 -28.88 17.74
CA ARG A 161 -19.14 -28.68 17.93
C ARG A 161 -19.80 -30.04 18.18
N ALA A 162 -20.91 -30.06 18.91
CA ALA A 162 -21.54 -31.32 19.31
C ALA A 162 -22.13 -32.11 18.13
N ASP A 163 -22.43 -31.42 17.03
CA ASP A 163 -23.12 -31.91 15.83
C ASP A 163 -22.22 -31.97 14.59
N ASP A 164 -20.93 -31.62 14.72
CA ASP A 164 -19.97 -31.69 13.62
C ASP A 164 -18.74 -32.54 13.99
N LYS A 165 -18.32 -33.38 13.04
CA LYS A 165 -17.10 -34.20 13.16
C LYS A 165 -15.84 -33.43 12.76
N MET A 166 -15.98 -32.29 12.09
CA MET A 166 -14.87 -31.43 11.70
C MET A 166 -14.62 -30.39 12.81
N PRO A 167 -13.35 -30.11 13.17
CA PRO A 167 -13.07 -29.01 14.09
C PRO A 167 -13.32 -27.68 13.37
N HIS A 168 -13.84 -26.71 14.10
CA HIS A 168 -14.07 -25.36 13.61
C HIS A 168 -12.97 -24.44 14.11
N ALA A 169 -12.51 -23.53 13.25
CA ALA A 169 -11.54 -22.52 13.61
C ALA A 169 -12.25 -21.40 14.38
N ASP A 170 -11.66 -21.01 15.51
CA ASP A 170 -11.95 -19.75 16.18
C ASP A 170 -10.77 -18.81 15.96
N MET A 171 -11.03 -17.72 15.23
CA MET A 171 -10.08 -16.62 15.13
C MET A 171 -10.09 -15.84 16.45
N MET A 172 -8.90 -15.58 16.98
CA MET A 172 -8.75 -14.76 18.17
C MET A 172 -8.62 -13.28 17.79
N PRO A 173 -8.95 -12.35 18.70
CA PRO A 173 -8.75 -10.93 18.44
C PRO A 173 -7.28 -10.59 18.15
N HIS A 174 -7.07 -9.69 17.21
CA HIS A 174 -5.76 -9.22 16.78
C HIS A 174 -5.45 -7.84 17.36
N THR A 175 -4.18 -7.56 17.68
CA THR A 175 -3.73 -6.21 18.00
C THR A 175 -3.34 -5.50 16.71
N CYS A 176 -4.14 -4.54 16.28
CA CYS A 176 -3.97 -3.80 15.05
C CYS A 176 -3.50 -2.38 15.32
N ARG A 177 -2.83 -1.75 14.35
CA ARG A 177 -2.73 -0.29 14.30
C ARG A 177 -4.14 0.28 14.12
N ASN A 178 -4.43 1.41 14.75
CA ASN A 178 -5.69 2.11 14.56
C ASN A 178 -5.80 2.59 13.11
N TRP A 179 -6.62 1.90 12.32
CA TRP A 179 -6.74 2.18 10.89
C TRP A 179 -7.24 3.60 10.62
N ASN A 180 -8.25 4.06 11.35
CA ASN A 180 -8.83 5.38 11.13
C ASN A 180 -7.81 6.48 11.37
N ALA A 181 -6.98 6.36 12.41
CA ALA A 181 -5.94 7.32 12.69
C ALA A 181 -4.90 7.39 11.55
N VAL A 182 -4.49 6.23 11.01
CA VAL A 182 -3.57 6.15 9.88
C VAL A 182 -4.19 6.73 8.60
N ASP A 183 -5.45 6.38 8.32
CA ASP A 183 -6.17 6.80 7.11
C ASP A 183 -6.48 8.30 7.13
N GLU A 184 -6.88 8.87 8.27
CA GLU A 184 -7.04 10.32 8.45
C GLU A 184 -5.72 11.06 8.25
N TRP A 185 -4.63 10.57 8.87
CA TRP A 185 -3.31 11.17 8.71
C TRP A 185 -2.83 11.19 7.26
N ALA A 186 -3.09 10.11 6.53
CA ALA A 186 -2.75 9.96 5.11
C ALA A 186 -3.59 10.90 4.24
N LYS A 187 -4.92 10.92 4.46
CA LYS A 187 -5.85 11.78 3.72
C LYS A 187 -5.57 13.26 3.92
N ASP A 188 -5.15 13.69 5.10
CA ASP A 188 -4.74 15.07 5.39
C ASP A 188 -3.49 15.49 4.61
N ARG A 189 -2.66 14.53 4.20
CA ARG A 189 -1.40 14.75 3.46
C ARG A 189 -1.50 14.36 2.00
N ARG A 190 -2.67 13.92 1.54
CA ARG A 190 -2.82 13.36 0.21
C ARG A 190 -2.40 14.36 -0.87
N ILE A 191 -1.73 13.86 -1.88
CA ILE A 191 -1.42 14.60 -3.10
C ILE A 191 -1.93 13.82 -4.30
N ASN A 192 -2.38 14.52 -5.33
CA ASN A 192 -2.61 13.89 -6.62
C ASN A 192 -1.30 13.92 -7.42
N MET A 193 -0.53 12.83 -7.38
CA MET A 193 0.76 12.80 -8.07
C MET A 193 0.64 13.03 -9.59
N TYR A 194 -0.53 12.74 -10.18
CA TYR A 194 -0.84 12.94 -11.60
C TYR A 194 -1.27 14.36 -11.96
N GLN A 195 -1.29 15.27 -10.98
CA GLN A 195 -1.55 16.69 -11.24
C GLN A 195 -0.44 17.25 -12.14
N ALA A 196 -0.86 17.91 -13.22
CA ALA A 196 0.07 18.46 -14.20
C ALA A 196 1.04 19.47 -13.55
N GLY A 197 2.33 19.28 -13.79
CA GLY A 197 3.38 20.16 -13.26
C GLY A 197 3.70 20.01 -11.76
N LEU A 198 3.00 19.14 -11.03
CA LEU A 198 3.25 18.89 -9.61
C LEU A 198 4.57 18.14 -9.38
N LEU A 199 4.86 17.16 -10.23
CA LEU A 199 6.13 16.43 -10.20
C LEU A 199 7.00 16.83 -11.40
N VAL A 200 8.20 17.35 -11.13
CA VAL A 200 9.12 17.84 -12.15
C VAL A 200 10.46 17.13 -12.02
N HIS A 201 10.79 16.32 -13.01
CA HIS A 201 12.09 15.66 -13.07
C HIS A 201 13.18 16.70 -13.41
N PRO A 202 14.28 16.79 -12.63
CA PRO A 202 15.31 17.82 -12.82
C PRO A 202 15.92 17.87 -14.24
N LYS A 203 15.99 16.71 -14.91
CA LYS A 203 16.52 16.57 -16.28
C LYS A 203 15.46 16.59 -17.39
N PHE A 204 14.25 16.10 -17.11
CA PHE A 204 13.27 15.76 -18.16
C PHE A 204 12.02 16.64 -18.13
N GLY A 205 11.89 17.51 -17.12
CA GLY A 205 10.74 18.40 -16.98
C GLY A 205 9.54 17.70 -16.32
N PRO A 206 8.31 18.24 -16.51
CA PRO A 206 7.11 17.72 -15.86
C PRO A 206 6.85 16.24 -16.19
N ALA A 207 6.59 15.42 -15.16
CA ALA A 207 6.28 14.00 -15.32
C ALA A 207 4.94 13.80 -16.03
N PHE A 208 3.96 14.66 -15.74
CA PHE A 208 2.62 14.62 -16.32
C PHE A 208 2.34 15.94 -17.05
N ALA A 209 2.30 15.87 -18.38
CA ALA A 209 2.18 17.05 -19.26
C ALA A 209 0.76 17.63 -19.35
N LYS A 210 -0.25 16.82 -18.99
CA LYS A 210 -1.66 17.24 -18.85
C LYS A 210 -2.27 16.50 -17.66
N GLU A 211 -3.32 17.08 -17.10
CA GLU A 211 -4.02 16.51 -15.96
C GLU A 211 -4.55 15.11 -16.28
N GLY A 212 -4.23 14.13 -15.42
CA GLY A 212 -4.64 12.73 -15.57
C GLY A 212 -3.90 11.94 -16.67
N LEU A 213 -2.95 12.55 -17.39
CA LEU A 213 -2.23 11.88 -18.48
C LEU A 213 -1.15 10.97 -17.90
N GLY A 214 -1.42 9.67 -17.81
CA GLY A 214 -0.56 8.69 -17.15
C GLY A 214 -1.14 8.13 -15.84
N ALA A 215 -2.28 8.65 -15.38
CA ALA A 215 -3.05 8.03 -14.31
C ALA A 215 -3.63 6.70 -14.81
N ASN A 216 -3.19 5.59 -14.22
CA ASN A 216 -3.82 4.30 -14.47
C ASN A 216 -5.02 4.14 -13.51
N LYS A 217 -6.10 3.53 -14.01
CA LYS A 217 -7.26 3.13 -13.18
C LYS A 217 -6.86 2.18 -12.04
N ASP A 218 -5.71 1.54 -12.22
CA ASP A 218 -5.09 0.63 -11.27
C ASP A 218 -4.53 1.39 -10.04
N ASP A 219 -4.02 2.62 -10.20
CA ASP A 219 -3.12 3.29 -9.24
C ASP A 219 -3.80 3.92 -8.01
N GLY A 220 -5.03 3.52 -7.69
CA GLY A 220 -5.70 3.84 -6.41
C GLY A 220 -6.12 5.29 -6.18
N ALA A 221 -5.55 6.27 -6.88
CA ALA A 221 -5.75 7.71 -6.66
C ALA A 221 -6.41 8.46 -7.84
N SER A 222 -6.89 7.77 -8.87
CA SER A 222 -7.63 8.37 -10.01
C SER A 222 -9.10 7.95 -10.09
#